data_AF-A0A453H140-F1
#
_entry.id   AF-A0A453H140-F1
#
_cell.length_a   1.000
_cell.length_b   1.000
_cell.length_c   1.000
_cell.angle_alpha   90.00
_cell.angle_beta   90.00
_cell.angle_gamma   90.00
#
_symmetry.space_group_name_H-M   'P 1'
#
loop_
_entity.id
_entity.type
_entity.pdbx_description
1 polymer ?
#
loop_
_entity_poly.entity_id
_entity_poly.type
_entity_poly.pdbx_seq_one_letter_code
_entity_poly.pdbx_strand_id
1 'polypeptide(L)'
;MLVAVAGGWDQHVEVINKIIPQHWKDEPVARILELCILHIAMAEMTSKGTPHKVAINEAVDLAKRFCDGGAPRVINGCLRTYVKDHMNNGTSQAAEPKP
;
A
#
# COMPACT_ATOMS: atom_id res chain seq x y z
N MET A 1 -3.61 -3.97 -13.98
CA MET A 1 -3.32 -2.96 -12.93
C MET A 1 -4.61 -2.32 -12.44
N LEU A 2 -5.35 -1.58 -13.28
CA LEU A 2 -6.63 -0.98 -12.88
C LEU A 2 -7.68 -2.02 -12.44
N VAL A 3 -7.77 -3.15 -13.15
CA VAL A 3 -8.66 -4.27 -12.77
C VAL A 3 -8.31 -4.83 -11.38
N ALA A 4 -7.03 -4.91 -11.02
CA ALA A 4 -6.60 -5.38 -9.71
C ALA A 4 -6.94 -4.37 -8.61
N VAL A 5 -6.80 -3.06 -8.89
CA VAL A 5 -7.22 -1.99 -7.98
C VAL A 5 -8.73 -2.08 -7.73
N ALA A 6 -9.53 -2.20 -8.79
CA ALA A 6 -10.98 -2.32 -8.68
C ALA A 6 -11.40 -3.59 -7.93
N GLY A 7 -10.81 -4.74 -8.25
CA GLY A 7 -11.15 -6.01 -7.61
C GLY A 7 -10.74 -6.12 -6.13
N GLY A 8 -9.66 -5.43 -5.74
CA GLY A 8 -9.19 -5.39 -4.35
C GLY A 8 -9.66 -4.17 -3.55
N TRP A 9 -10.51 -3.32 -4.13
CA TRP A 9 -10.82 -1.99 -3.57
C TRP A 9 -11.35 -2.06 -2.15
N ASP A 10 -12.41 -2.84 -1.92
CA ASP A 10 -13.09 -2.90 -0.62
C ASP A 10 -12.15 -3.40 0.49
N GLN A 11 -11.36 -4.44 0.20
CA GLN A 11 -10.36 -4.95 1.13
C GLN A 11 -9.29 -3.90 1.43
N HIS A 12 -8.79 -3.19 0.41
CA HIS A 12 -7.79 -2.14 0.62
C HIS A 12 -8.36 -0.97 1.42
N VAL A 13 -9.64 -0.59 1.24
CA VAL A 13 -10.29 0.47 2.03
C VAL A 13 -10.26 0.12 3.51
N GLU A 14 -10.63 -1.11 3.88
CA GLU A 14 -10.60 -1.55 5.28
C GLU A 14 -9.20 -1.51 5.88
N VAL A 15 -8.20 -1.97 5.12
CA VAL A 15 -6.80 -1.97 5.55
C VAL A 15 -6.28 -0.55 5.71
N ILE A 16 -6.50 0.30 4.72
CA ILE A 16 -6.08 1.71 4.73
C ILE A 16 -6.69 2.42 5.93
N ASN A 17 -8.00 2.26 6.19
CA ASN A 17 -8.67 2.84 7.34
C ASN A 17 -8.10 2.40 8.70
N LYS A 18 -7.45 1.22 8.77
CA LYS A 18 -6.77 0.75 9.99
C LYS A 18 -5.39 1.37 10.17
N ILE A 19 -4.65 1.60 9.08
CA ILE A 19 -3.22 1.96 9.13
C ILE A 19 -2.92 3.43 8.93
N ILE A 20 -3.84 4.22 8.35
CA ILE A 20 -3.60 5.66 8.15
C ILE A 20 -3.77 6.43 9.47
N PRO A 21 -3.05 7.56 9.64
CA PRO A 21 -3.21 8.43 10.79
C PRO A 21 -4.64 8.97 10.94
N GLN A 22 -5.07 9.25 12.17
CA GLN A 22 -6.42 9.78 12.43
C GLN A 22 -6.71 11.07 11.65
N HIS A 23 -5.77 12.02 11.62
CA HIS A 23 -5.92 13.28 10.88
C HIS A 23 -6.15 13.10 9.36
N TRP A 24 -5.80 11.95 8.77
CA TRP A 24 -6.15 11.66 7.36
C TRP A 24 -7.57 11.12 7.23
N LYS A 25 -8.07 10.42 8.25
CA LYS A 25 -9.45 9.94 8.32
C LYS A 25 -10.44 11.09 8.51
N ASP A 26 -10.01 12.14 9.21
CA ASP A 26 -10.82 13.32 9.47
C ASP A 26 -10.97 14.19 8.19
N GLU A 27 -10.02 14.11 7.26
CA GLU A 27 -9.99 14.91 6.01
C GLU A 27 -9.74 14.05 4.75
N PRO A 28 -10.60 13.06 4.43
CA PRO A 28 -10.33 12.11 3.35
C PRO A 28 -10.30 12.77 1.96
N VAL A 29 -11.09 13.83 1.75
CA VAL A 29 -11.12 14.58 0.49
C VAL A 29 -9.80 15.31 0.25
N ALA A 30 -9.19 15.87 1.31
CA ALA A 30 -7.90 16.54 1.22
C ALA A 30 -6.74 15.56 0.98
N ARG A 31 -6.98 14.25 1.18
CA ARG A 31 -5.97 13.18 1.07
C ARG A 31 -6.22 12.23 -0.10
N ILE A 32 -7.02 12.64 -1.08
CA ILE A 32 -7.47 11.75 -2.15
C ILE A 32 -6.30 11.17 -2.95
N LEU A 33 -5.26 11.97 -3.21
CA LEU A 33 -4.07 11.52 -3.95
C LEU A 33 -3.27 10.50 -3.14
N GLU A 34 -3.05 10.76 -1.85
CA GLU A 34 -2.34 9.84 -0.96
C GLU A 34 -3.08 8.51 -0.83
N LEU A 35 -4.40 8.54 -0.69
CA LEU A 35 -5.24 7.33 -0.63
C LEU A 35 -5.19 6.56 -1.95
N CYS A 36 -5.27 7.23 -3.10
CA CYS A 36 -5.12 6.59 -4.41
C CYS A 36 -3.76 5.89 -4.56
N ILE A 37 -2.66 6.55 -4.14
CA ILE A 37 -1.31 5.96 -4.17
C ILE A 37 -1.26 4.68 -3.32
N LEU A 38 -1.85 4.69 -2.13
CA LEU A 38 -1.91 3.50 -1.27
C LEU A 38 -2.67 2.35 -1.94
N HIS A 39 -3.84 2.62 -2.51
CA HIS A 39 -4.63 1.60 -3.22
C HIS A 39 -3.87 0.98 -4.40
N ILE A 40 -3.21 1.81 -5.21
CA ILE A 40 -2.44 1.35 -6.37
C ILE A 40 -1.26 0.48 -5.93
N ALA A 41 -0.51 0.92 -4.91
CA ALA A 41 0.64 0.20 -4.40
C ALA A 41 0.24 -1.16 -3.82
N MET A 42 -0.82 -1.23 -3.01
CA MET A 42 -1.32 -2.50 -2.45
C MET A 42 -1.81 -3.45 -3.55
N ALA A 43 -2.53 -2.94 -4.55
CA ALA A 43 -2.99 -3.75 -5.68
C ALA A 43 -1.82 -4.30 -6.51
N GLU A 44 -0.76 -3.54 -6.69
CA GLU A 44 0.42 -4.00 -7.42
C GLU A 44 1.20 -5.07 -6.65
N MET A 45 1.37 -4.90 -5.33
CA MET A 45 2.01 -5.89 -4.46
C MET A 45 1.26 -7.22 -4.43
N THR A 46 -0.07 -7.20 -4.49
CA THR A 46 -0.91 -8.41 -4.43
C THR A 46 -1.08 -9.10 -5.78
N SER A 47 -1.16 -8.36 -6.88
CA SER A 47 -1.54 -8.93 -8.18
C SER A 47 -0.39 -9.25 -9.14
N LYS A 48 0.75 -8.54 -9.06
CA LYS A 48 1.82 -8.64 -10.06
C LYS A 48 3.09 -9.33 -9.58
N GLY A 49 3.16 -9.74 -8.31
CA GLY A 49 4.39 -10.27 -7.73
C GLY A 49 5.54 -9.25 -7.69
N THR A 50 5.24 -7.96 -7.87
CA THR A 50 6.24 -6.89 -7.77
C THR A 50 6.86 -6.94 -6.37
N PRO A 51 8.20 -6.98 -6.24
CA PRO A 51 8.85 -6.99 -4.94
C PRO A 51 8.36 -5.82 -4.09
N HIS A 52 7.91 -6.09 -2.86
CA HIS A 52 7.24 -5.08 -2.03
C HIS A 52 8.09 -3.83 -1.84
N LYS A 53 9.41 -3.99 -1.70
CA LYS A 53 10.36 -2.86 -1.61
C LYS A 53 10.30 -1.93 -2.83
N VAL A 54 10.15 -2.48 -4.02
CA VAL A 54 10.06 -1.71 -5.27
C VAL A 54 8.76 -0.93 -5.29
N ALA A 55 7.62 -1.60 -5.06
CA ALA A 55 6.31 -0.94 -5.04
C ALA A 55 6.21 0.15 -3.95
N ILE A 56 6.84 -0.03 -2.78
CA ILE A 56 6.94 1.01 -1.75
C ILE A 56 7.75 2.21 -2.24
N ASN A 57 8.93 1.97 -2.83
CA ASN A 57 9.79 3.05 -3.29
C ASN A 57 9.10 3.89 -4.37
N GLU A 58 8.48 3.25 -5.37
CA GLU A 58 7.74 3.95 -6.42
C GLU A 58 6.56 4.76 -5.87
N ALA A 59 5.80 4.20 -4.91
CA ALA A 59 4.72 4.92 -4.25
C ALA A 59 5.22 6.17 -3.49
N VAL A 60 6.36 6.06 -2.82
CA VAL A 60 7.00 7.18 -2.11
C VAL A 60 7.50 8.24 -3.09
N ASP A 61 8.06 7.85 -4.22
CA ASP A 61 8.54 8.78 -5.23
C ASP A 61 7.39 9.48 -5.96
N LEU A 62 6.25 8.81 -6.18
CA LEU A 62 5.00 9.45 -6.62
C LEU A 62 4.51 10.46 -5.58
N ALA A 63 4.50 10.10 -4.30
CA ALA A 63 4.08 11.01 -3.24
C ALA A 63 4.97 12.27 -3.17
N LYS A 64 6.28 12.15 -3.37
CA LYS A 64 7.18 13.32 -3.42
C LYS A 64 6.87 14.27 -4.60
N ARG A 65 6.34 13.73 -5.70
CA ARG A 65 6.04 14.50 -6.91
C ARG A 65 4.68 15.17 -6.88
N PHE A 66 3.69 14.52 -6.25
CA PHE A 66 2.29 14.90 -6.39
C PHE A 66 1.58 15.24 -5.07
N CYS A 67 2.20 14.95 -3.91
CA CYS A 67 1.61 15.20 -2.61
C CYS A 67 2.47 16.17 -1.80
N ASP A 68 1.84 16.89 -0.88
CA ASP A 68 2.49 17.91 -0.07
C ASP A 68 2.96 17.40 1.29
N GLY A 69 3.91 18.14 1.88
CA GLY A 69 4.30 18.01 3.28
C GLY A 69 4.84 16.63 3.67
N GLY A 70 4.26 16.04 4.73
CA GLY A 70 4.70 14.77 5.31
C GLY A 70 4.22 13.51 4.60
N ALA A 71 3.46 13.63 3.49
CA ALA A 71 2.81 12.51 2.82
C ALA A 71 3.76 11.35 2.42
N PRO A 72 4.95 11.60 1.84
CA PRO A 72 5.87 10.50 1.47
C PRO A 72 6.29 9.64 2.67
N ARG A 73 6.50 10.27 3.84
CA ARG A 73 6.85 9.57 5.08
C ARG A 73 5.68 8.73 5.59
N VAL A 74 4.47 9.28 5.56
CA VAL A 74 3.26 8.58 6.00
C VAL A 74 2.98 7.38 5.10
N ILE A 75 3.01 7.55 3.78
CA ILE A 75 2.79 6.47 2.80
C ILE A 75 3.80 5.34 2.98
N ASN A 76 5.10 5.65 3.14
CA ASN A 76 6.12 4.65 3.43
C ASN A 76 5.81 3.87 4.73
N GLY A 77 5.34 4.57 5.78
CA GLY A 77 4.94 3.95 7.04
C GLY A 77 3.76 3.00 6.85
N CYS A 78 2.68 3.46 6.24
CA CYS A 78 1.48 2.68 5.98
C CYS A 78 1.79 1.41 5.16
N LEU A 79 2.51 1.53 4.05
CA LEU A 79 2.81 0.37 3.20
C LEU A 79 3.74 -0.65 3.89
N ARG A 80 4.66 -0.21 4.76
CA ARG A 80 5.46 -1.14 5.57
C ARG A 80 4.62 -1.89 6.59
N THR A 81 3.70 -1.20 7.26
CA THR A 81 2.73 -1.83 8.17
C THR A 81 1.87 -2.85 7.42
N TYR A 82 1.37 -2.49 6.23
CA TYR A 82 0.63 -3.40 5.37
C TYR A 82 1.39 -4.69 5.05
N VAL A 83 2.65 -4.57 4.58
CA VAL A 83 3.47 -5.75 4.26
C VAL A 83 3.70 -6.61 5.51
N LYS A 84 4.00 -5.99 6.65
CA LYS A 84 4.25 -6.68 7.91
C LYS A 84 3.01 -7.46 8.40
N ASP A 85 1.84 -6.85 8.36
CA ASP A 85 0.64 -7.40 9.01
C ASP A 85 -0.21 -8.27 8.08
N HIS A 86 -0.16 -8.02 6.76
CA HIS A 86 -1.02 -8.70 5.79
C HIS A 86 -0.30 -9.64 4.82
N MET A 87 1.02 -9.49 4.61
CA MET A 87 1.76 -10.33 3.65
C MET A 87 2.70 -11.34 4.33
N ASN A 88 3.22 -11.05 5.52
CA ASN A 88 4.00 -12.02 6.30
C ASN A 88 3.16 -13.11 6.97
N ASN A 89 1.84 -13.00 6.99
CA ASN A 89 0.95 -14.09 7.40
C ASN A 89 0.69 -15.11 6.27
N GLY A 90 1.23 -14.88 5.06
CA GLY A 90 1.11 -15.76 3.89
C GLY A 90 2.40 -16.49 3.48
N THR A 91 3.53 -16.27 4.17
CA THR A 91 4.84 -16.87 3.82
C THR A 91 5.25 -18.03 4.73
N SER A 92 4.29 -18.74 5.33
CA SER A 92 4.50 -20.10 5.85
C SER A 92 3.82 -21.15 4.97
N GLN A 93 4.12 -21.17 3.66
CA GLN A 93 4.12 -22.39 2.83
C GLN A 93 4.74 -22.08 1.46
N ALA A 94 5.49 -23.05 0.93
CA ALA A 94 6.31 -23.04 -0.30
C ALA A 94 7.76 -22.52 -0.17
N ALA A 95 8.54 -23.16 0.71
CA ALA A 95 9.94 -23.44 0.38
C ALA A 95 10.01 -24.89 -0.11
N GLU A 96 10.16 -25.09 -1.42
CA GLU A 96 10.49 -26.39 -2.01
C GLU A 96 11.86 -26.88 -1.49
N PRO A 97 12.06 -28.21 -1.34
CA PRO A 97 13.34 -28.75 -0.92
C PRO A 97 14.36 -28.55 -2.05
N LYS A 98 15.43 -27.82 -1.76
CA LYS A 98 16.56 -27.66 -2.68
C LYS A 98 17.39 -28.97 -2.71
N PRO A 99 17.88 -29.41 -3.88
CA PRO A 99 18.69 -30.63 -4.01
C PRO A 99 20.02 -30.56 -3.27
#